data_AF-Q6CT82-F1
#
_entry.id   AF-Q6CT82-F1
#
_cell.length_a   1.000
_cell.length_b   1.000
_cell.length_c   1.000
_cell.angle_alpha   90.00
_cell.angle_beta   90.00
_cell.angle_gamma   90.00
#
_symmetry.space_group_name_H-M   'P 1'
#
loop_
_entity.id
_entity.type
_entity.pdbx_description
1 polymer ?
#
loop_
_entity_poly.entity_id
_entity_poly.type
_entity_poly.pdbx_seq_one_letter_code
_entity_poly.pdbx_strand_id
1 'polypeptide(L)'
;MTGQSPIYILGFGAIGSLLGVHLQKYGGRKVIPIFRSLDRLNEFKKLDCKITIKPLFDASLSPLTEQFQSATCPGIFQGKIDNLIVTCKTYQTAEALKMFLPYLHNDTNIIMIQNGLGVAEVLKEQVFTGSDLQSNLFQGVIGHGIFQDKEIKNQYNHAGFVDCKVSKLPENDENIIETLDQLNEWKQNDLVKALLTLDQSLAVIHMTYQELLLGQLEKFLVNCCINSVTSIIDCMNGELANCSEPIFTSIIEEALHVFQIAYKPLFDYPETFRNTESGNLPELDVTGRLNLERTLKNTIYMGCIVNGSNSSSMRQDVLHLRETEIDFINGYIVTLCKKFSLPESDAKVNKTIQQLVKLRLKLNTSRNI
;
A
#
# COMPACT_ATOMS: atom_id res chain seq x y z
N MET A 1 -15.52 26.24 -14.50
CA MET A 1 -14.99 24.90 -14.15
C MET A 1 -14.52 24.25 -15.45
N THR A 2 -13.24 24.34 -15.75
CA THR A 2 -12.64 23.85 -17.00
C THR A 2 -12.44 22.34 -16.97
N GLY A 3 -13.12 21.61 -17.85
CA GLY A 3 -12.63 20.49 -18.69
C GLY A 3 -11.79 19.33 -18.14
N GLN A 4 -11.53 19.19 -16.84
CA GLN A 4 -10.71 18.08 -16.32
C GLN A 4 -11.56 16.85 -15.94
N SER A 5 -11.11 15.66 -16.34
CA SER A 5 -11.81 14.41 -16.06
C SER A 5 -11.92 14.13 -14.55
N PRO A 6 -13.05 13.60 -14.07
CA PRO A 6 -13.23 13.26 -12.66
C PRO A 6 -12.25 12.17 -12.23
N ILE A 7 -11.91 12.17 -10.94
CA ILE A 7 -11.13 11.10 -10.31
C ILE A 7 -12.09 10.21 -9.53
N TYR A 8 -12.11 8.93 -9.90
CA TYR A 8 -12.89 7.92 -9.19
C TYR A 8 -12.06 7.29 -8.09
N ILE A 9 -12.64 7.08 -6.91
CA ILE A 9 -11.94 6.46 -5.78
C ILE A 9 -12.68 5.19 -5.36
N LEU A 10 -12.08 4.04 -5.68
CA LEU A 10 -12.52 2.70 -5.26
C LEU A 10 -11.88 2.35 -3.91
N GLY A 11 -12.71 2.18 -2.89
CA GLY A 11 -12.23 1.97 -1.51
C GLY A 11 -12.36 3.22 -0.64
N PHE A 12 -13.53 3.85 -0.60
CA PHE A 12 -13.77 5.11 0.12
C PHE A 12 -13.90 4.95 1.65
N GLY A 13 -12.91 4.28 2.26
CA GLY A 13 -12.67 4.20 3.70
C GLY A 13 -11.70 5.30 4.14
N ALA A 14 -10.85 5.02 5.12
CA ALA A 14 -9.96 6.03 5.72
C ALA A 14 -9.01 6.70 4.70
N ILE A 15 -8.17 5.92 4.01
CA ILE A 15 -7.22 6.45 3.01
C ILE A 15 -7.93 7.09 1.82
N GLY A 16 -8.95 6.42 1.26
CA GLY A 16 -9.73 6.97 0.15
C GLY A 16 -10.44 8.29 0.49
N SER A 17 -10.93 8.42 1.72
CA SER A 17 -11.55 9.65 2.23
C SER A 17 -10.54 10.78 2.39
N LEU A 18 -9.35 10.49 2.94
CA LEU A 18 -8.25 11.45 3.05
C LEU A 18 -7.87 12.02 1.67
N LEU A 19 -7.58 11.13 0.72
CA LEU A 19 -7.23 11.53 -0.64
C LEU A 19 -8.38 12.28 -1.32
N GLY A 20 -9.61 11.80 -1.18
CA GLY A 20 -10.79 12.43 -1.79
C GLY A 20 -11.00 13.86 -1.30
N VAL A 21 -10.90 14.10 0.02
CA VAL A 21 -11.03 15.44 0.60
C VAL A 21 -9.92 16.36 0.08
N HIS A 22 -8.67 15.89 0.07
CA HIS A 22 -7.54 16.73 -0.39
C HIS A 22 -7.58 17.00 -1.90
N LEU A 23 -7.99 16.02 -2.72
CA LEU A 23 -8.14 16.18 -4.17
C LEU A 23 -9.23 17.20 -4.53
N GLN A 24 -10.36 17.22 -3.80
CA GLN A 24 -11.38 18.24 -4.00
C GLN A 24 -10.91 19.61 -3.50
N LYS A 25 -10.38 19.66 -2.27
CA LYS A 25 -10.03 20.93 -1.59
C LYS A 25 -8.85 21.65 -2.26
N TYR A 26 -7.78 20.92 -2.51
CA TYR A 26 -6.48 21.47 -2.92
C TYR A 26 -6.15 21.13 -4.37
N GLY A 27 -6.48 19.91 -4.80
CA GLY A 27 -6.27 19.49 -6.19
C GLY A 27 -7.24 20.15 -7.18
N GLY A 28 -8.36 20.72 -6.71
CA GLY A 28 -9.40 21.30 -7.57
C GLY A 28 -10.10 20.28 -8.46
N ARG A 29 -9.99 18.97 -8.14
CA ARG A 29 -10.51 17.87 -8.94
C ARG A 29 -11.90 17.45 -8.46
N LYS A 30 -12.80 17.19 -9.40
CA LYS A 30 -14.06 16.51 -9.08
C LYS A 30 -13.75 15.06 -8.69
N VAL A 31 -14.07 14.68 -7.46
CA VAL A 31 -13.90 13.32 -6.95
C VAL A 31 -15.24 12.61 -6.93
N ILE A 32 -15.27 11.35 -7.38
CA ILE A 32 -16.44 10.48 -7.35
C ILE A 32 -16.12 9.24 -6.51
N PRO A 33 -16.59 9.19 -5.25
CA PRO A 33 -16.46 8.02 -4.41
C PRO A 33 -17.20 6.81 -5.01
N ILE A 34 -16.53 5.66 -5.02
CA ILE A 34 -17.12 4.37 -5.39
C ILE A 34 -17.29 3.53 -4.12
N PHE A 35 -18.54 3.24 -3.78
CA PHE A 35 -18.92 2.34 -2.68
C PHE A 35 -19.16 0.92 -3.16
N ARG A 36 -18.90 -0.05 -2.28
CA ARG A 36 -19.06 -1.49 -2.59
C ARG A 36 -20.49 -1.94 -2.89
N SER A 37 -21.49 -1.21 -2.41
CA SER A 37 -22.90 -1.59 -2.54
C SER A 37 -23.82 -0.37 -2.54
N LEU A 38 -25.03 -0.57 -3.03
CA LEU A 38 -26.08 0.45 -3.05
C LEU A 38 -26.45 0.92 -1.62
N ASP A 39 -26.46 0.00 -0.65
CA ASP A 39 -26.76 0.33 0.75
C ASP A 39 -25.73 1.31 1.33
N ARG A 40 -24.44 1.05 1.10
CA ARG A 40 -23.36 1.94 1.57
C ARG A 40 -23.40 3.30 0.88
N LEU A 41 -23.72 3.33 -0.40
CA LEU A 41 -23.95 4.58 -1.12
C LEU A 41 -25.14 5.36 -0.53
N ASN A 42 -26.24 4.67 -0.20
CA ASN A 42 -27.41 5.31 0.40
C ASN A 42 -27.14 5.81 1.82
N GLU A 43 -26.36 5.08 2.63
CA GLU A 43 -25.87 5.57 3.92
C GLU A 43 -25.05 6.85 3.78
N PHE A 44 -24.16 6.90 2.79
CA PHE A 44 -23.36 8.09 2.50
C PHE A 44 -24.23 9.29 2.10
N LYS A 45 -25.25 9.07 1.26
CA LYS A 45 -26.22 10.10 0.86
C LYS A 45 -27.05 10.63 2.03
N LYS A 46 -27.45 9.76 2.97
CA LYS A 46 -28.16 10.16 4.20
C LYS A 46 -27.32 11.08 5.10
N LEU A 47 -26.00 11.01 5.00
CA LEU A 47 -25.04 11.86 5.70
C LEU A 47 -24.57 13.04 4.83
N ASP A 48 -25.44 13.51 3.93
CA ASP A 48 -25.23 14.68 3.08
C ASP A 48 -24.00 14.59 2.16
N CYS A 49 -23.52 13.37 1.89
CA CYS A 49 -22.31 13.10 1.12
C CYS A 49 -21.07 13.87 1.65
N LYS A 50 -20.99 14.11 2.97
CA LYS A 50 -19.89 14.82 3.61
C LYS A 50 -18.89 13.86 4.24
N ILE A 51 -17.61 14.21 4.12
CA ILE A 51 -16.50 13.60 4.84
C ILE A 51 -15.78 14.69 5.62
N THR A 52 -15.34 14.35 6.84
CA THR A 52 -14.49 15.22 7.65
C THR A 52 -13.18 14.50 8.01
N ILE A 53 -12.05 15.15 7.79
CA ILE A 53 -10.72 14.72 8.23
C ILE A 53 -10.28 15.60 9.39
N LYS A 54 -9.99 14.98 10.54
CA LYS A 54 -9.46 15.64 11.73
C LYS A 54 -7.94 15.41 11.82
N PRO A 55 -7.10 16.43 11.63
CA PRO A 55 -5.67 16.31 11.82
C PRO A 55 -5.36 16.25 13.33
N LEU A 56 -4.98 15.07 13.82
CA LEU A 56 -4.55 14.88 15.21
C LEU A 56 -3.04 15.04 15.39
N PHE A 57 -2.27 14.95 14.31
CA PHE A 57 -0.81 15.13 14.34
C PHE A 57 -0.40 16.59 14.59
N ASP A 58 -1.30 17.54 14.33
CA ASP A 58 -1.09 18.97 14.57
C ASP A 58 -2.38 19.62 15.08
N ALA A 59 -2.38 19.99 16.36
CA ALA A 59 -3.53 20.59 17.03
C ALA A 59 -3.86 22.01 16.55
N SER A 60 -2.98 22.66 15.77
CA SER A 60 -3.24 23.97 15.18
C SER A 60 -4.12 23.90 13.92
N LEU A 61 -4.20 22.73 13.28
CA LEU A 61 -4.96 22.54 12.05
C LEU A 61 -6.44 22.31 12.33
N SER A 62 -7.29 23.00 11.56
CA SER A 62 -8.75 22.81 11.64
C SER A 62 -9.19 21.55 10.87
N PRO A 63 -10.28 20.89 11.29
CA PRO A 63 -10.85 19.78 10.54
C PRO A 63 -11.22 20.19 9.10
N LEU A 64 -10.83 19.36 8.13
CA LEU A 64 -11.17 19.56 6.73
C LEU A 64 -12.45 18.82 6.40
N THR A 65 -13.47 19.54 5.90
CA THR A 65 -14.74 18.94 5.50
C THR A 65 -15.05 19.27 4.06
N GLU A 66 -15.36 18.25 3.27
CA GLU A 66 -15.76 18.38 1.88
C GLU A 66 -17.05 17.61 1.60
N GLN A 67 -17.87 18.17 0.72
CA GLN A 67 -19.10 17.54 0.23
C GLN A 67 -18.89 17.03 -1.19
N PHE A 68 -19.26 15.77 -1.43
CA PHE A 68 -19.10 15.12 -2.73
C PHE A 68 -20.40 15.22 -3.52
N GLN A 69 -20.37 15.93 -4.65
CA GLN A 69 -21.56 16.16 -5.48
C GLN A 69 -22.08 14.88 -6.17
N SER A 70 -21.26 13.85 -6.26
CA SER A 70 -21.60 12.60 -6.94
C SER A 70 -20.87 11.45 -6.25
N ALA A 71 -21.54 10.30 -6.15
CA ALA A 71 -20.97 9.05 -5.67
C ALA A 71 -21.71 7.89 -6.35
N THR A 72 -21.04 6.74 -6.48
CA THR A 72 -21.55 5.60 -7.27
C THR A 72 -21.21 4.26 -6.61
N CYS A 73 -21.69 3.17 -7.22
CA CYS A 73 -21.39 1.79 -6.87
C CYS A 73 -21.52 0.90 -8.13
N PRO A 74 -20.99 -0.33 -8.15
CA PRO A 74 -20.97 -1.18 -9.34
C PRO A 74 -22.32 -1.30 -10.07
N GLY A 75 -23.43 -1.46 -9.35
CA GLY A 75 -24.76 -1.69 -9.93
C GLY A 75 -25.43 -0.46 -10.59
N ILE A 76 -24.87 0.74 -10.45
CA ILE A 76 -25.43 1.97 -11.05
C ILE A 76 -24.40 2.78 -11.83
N PHE A 77 -23.18 2.25 -11.98
CA PHE A 77 -22.11 2.95 -12.66
C PHE A 77 -22.42 3.12 -14.15
N GLN A 78 -22.10 4.29 -14.70
CA GLN A 78 -22.25 4.60 -16.12
C GLN A 78 -21.06 5.41 -16.60
N GLY A 79 -20.71 5.27 -17.88
CA GLY A 79 -19.65 6.05 -18.54
C GLY A 79 -18.31 5.33 -18.58
N LYS A 80 -17.24 6.12 -18.73
CA LYS A 80 -15.85 5.65 -18.77
C LYS A 80 -15.06 6.28 -17.63
N ILE A 81 -13.98 5.60 -17.24
CA ILE A 81 -13.09 6.03 -16.16
C ILE A 81 -11.76 6.44 -16.76
N ASP A 82 -11.45 7.74 -16.74
CA ASP A 82 -10.13 8.24 -17.14
C ASP A 82 -9.10 8.11 -16.01
N ASN A 83 -9.51 8.33 -14.76
CA ASN A 83 -8.64 8.35 -13.59
C ASN A 83 -9.25 7.57 -12.43
N LEU A 84 -8.55 6.53 -11.96
CA LEU A 84 -8.99 5.65 -10.88
C LEU A 84 -7.93 5.54 -9.78
N ILE A 85 -8.32 5.82 -8.55
CA ILE A 85 -7.54 5.54 -7.35
C ILE A 85 -8.16 4.35 -6.64
N VAL A 86 -7.36 3.33 -6.34
CA VAL A 86 -7.81 2.16 -5.58
C VAL A 86 -7.12 2.08 -4.24
N THR A 87 -7.91 2.13 -3.17
CA THR A 87 -7.46 2.16 -1.75
C THR A 87 -8.10 1.03 -0.92
N CYS A 88 -8.67 0.02 -1.58
CA CYS A 88 -9.11 -1.22 -0.95
C CYS A 88 -7.92 -1.95 -0.29
N LYS A 89 -8.20 -2.85 0.66
CA LYS A 89 -7.17 -3.77 1.14
C LYS A 89 -6.78 -4.76 0.04
N THR A 90 -5.53 -5.25 0.05
CA THR A 90 -4.92 -6.06 -1.03
C THR A 90 -5.79 -7.25 -1.46
N TYR A 91 -6.41 -7.95 -0.51
CA TYR A 91 -7.26 -9.11 -0.79
C TYR A 91 -8.62 -8.77 -1.43
N GLN A 92 -9.11 -7.54 -1.32
CA GLN A 92 -10.38 -7.09 -1.93
C GLN A 92 -10.18 -6.43 -3.28
N THR A 93 -8.95 -6.04 -3.60
CA THR A 93 -8.60 -5.27 -4.78
C THR A 93 -9.05 -5.94 -6.08
N ALA A 94 -8.76 -7.23 -6.25
CA ALA A 94 -9.03 -7.93 -7.49
C ALA A 94 -10.53 -8.01 -7.80
N GLU A 95 -11.33 -8.46 -6.82
CA GLU A 95 -12.78 -8.54 -6.94
C GLU A 95 -13.42 -7.17 -7.18
N ALA A 96 -12.95 -6.15 -6.45
CA ALA A 96 -13.47 -4.80 -6.56
C ALA A 96 -13.21 -4.20 -7.95
N LEU A 97 -11.99 -4.37 -8.48
CA LEU A 97 -11.58 -3.78 -9.75
C LEU A 97 -12.18 -4.51 -10.97
N LYS A 98 -12.36 -5.83 -10.89
CA LYS A 98 -13.01 -6.63 -11.95
C LYS A 98 -14.38 -6.10 -12.34
N MET A 99 -15.16 -5.64 -11.37
CA MET A 99 -16.50 -5.07 -11.60
C MET A 99 -16.47 -3.81 -12.47
N PHE A 100 -15.32 -3.14 -12.59
CA PHE A 100 -15.17 -1.91 -13.35
C PHE A 100 -14.42 -2.07 -14.68
N LEU A 101 -13.89 -3.26 -15.00
CA LEU A 101 -13.20 -3.54 -16.26
C LEU A 101 -13.96 -3.05 -17.52
N PRO A 102 -15.30 -3.22 -17.65
CA PRO A 102 -16.04 -2.73 -18.82
C PRO A 102 -16.00 -1.20 -19.01
N TYR A 103 -15.71 -0.46 -17.94
CA TYR A 103 -15.67 1.01 -17.94
C TYR A 103 -14.26 1.58 -18.10
N LEU A 104 -13.23 0.73 -18.11
CA LEU A 104 -11.85 1.13 -18.39
C LEU A 104 -11.61 1.20 -19.92
N HIS A 105 -10.52 1.86 -20.30
CA HIS A 105 -9.99 1.95 -21.66
C HIS A 105 -8.45 2.05 -21.61
N ASN A 106 -7.80 2.07 -22.79
CA ASN A 106 -6.34 2.05 -22.87
C ASN A 106 -5.68 3.28 -22.26
N ASP A 107 -6.31 4.46 -22.34
CA ASP A 107 -5.76 5.68 -21.72
C ASP A 107 -6.13 5.85 -20.23
N THR A 108 -6.85 4.90 -19.63
CA THR A 108 -7.23 4.99 -18.21
C THR A 108 -5.99 4.98 -17.33
N ASN A 109 -5.89 5.94 -16.41
CA ASN A 109 -4.87 5.99 -15.38
C ASN A 109 -5.39 5.31 -14.11
N ILE A 110 -4.66 4.33 -13.59
CA ILE A 110 -5.02 3.57 -12.39
C ILE A 110 -3.87 3.62 -11.41
N ILE A 111 -4.10 4.14 -10.21
CA ILE A 111 -3.14 4.08 -9.11
C ILE A 111 -3.65 3.24 -7.95
N MET A 112 -2.82 2.30 -7.51
CA MET A 112 -3.08 1.46 -6.35
C MET A 112 -2.37 2.06 -5.14
N ILE A 113 -3.11 2.65 -4.20
CA ILE A 113 -2.53 3.25 -2.99
C ILE A 113 -2.80 2.33 -1.81
N GLN A 114 -1.88 1.38 -1.60
CA GLN A 114 -2.02 0.29 -0.64
C GLN A 114 -0.66 -0.01 0.01
N ASN A 115 -0.68 -0.52 1.24
CA ASN A 115 0.53 -1.02 1.88
C ASN A 115 0.83 -2.44 1.41
N GLY A 116 2.10 -2.80 1.30
CA GLY A 116 2.56 -4.17 0.99
C GLY A 116 3.25 -4.31 -0.36
N LEU A 117 3.61 -5.55 -0.69
CA LEU A 117 4.18 -6.00 -1.97
C LEU A 117 3.15 -6.85 -2.71
N GLY A 118 3.40 -7.17 -3.99
CA GLY A 118 2.55 -8.10 -4.75
C GLY A 118 1.41 -7.45 -5.55
N VAL A 119 1.31 -6.11 -5.56
CA VAL A 119 0.20 -5.40 -6.20
C VAL A 119 0.22 -5.55 -7.72
N ALA A 120 1.40 -5.46 -8.33
CA ALA A 120 1.56 -5.61 -9.78
C ALA A 120 1.15 -7.01 -10.23
N GLU A 121 1.53 -8.02 -9.46
CA GLU A 121 1.21 -9.42 -9.66
C GLU A 121 -0.29 -9.65 -9.57
N VAL A 122 -0.95 -9.13 -8.52
CA VAL A 122 -2.43 -9.22 -8.40
C VAL A 122 -3.13 -8.59 -9.60
N LEU A 123 -2.66 -7.43 -10.08
CA LEU A 123 -3.25 -6.78 -11.25
C LEU A 123 -3.08 -7.62 -12.52
N LYS A 124 -1.86 -8.10 -12.80
CA LYS A 124 -1.55 -8.88 -14.02
C LYS A 124 -2.22 -10.26 -14.00
N GLU A 125 -2.10 -10.98 -12.89
CA GLU A 125 -2.49 -12.40 -12.77
C GLU A 125 -3.95 -12.61 -12.38
N GLN A 126 -4.61 -11.60 -11.82
CA GLN A 126 -6.00 -11.75 -11.37
C GLN A 126 -6.95 -10.78 -12.03
N VAL A 127 -6.56 -9.53 -12.33
CA VAL A 127 -7.48 -8.50 -12.82
C VAL A 127 -7.47 -8.41 -14.34
N PHE A 128 -6.31 -8.20 -14.94
CA PHE A 128 -6.14 -7.97 -16.37
C PHE A 128 -5.82 -9.27 -17.14
N THR A 129 -6.04 -10.42 -16.53
CA THR A 129 -5.78 -11.72 -17.14
C THR A 129 -6.63 -11.92 -18.39
N GLY A 130 -5.98 -12.05 -19.55
CA GLY A 130 -6.66 -12.21 -20.84
C GLY A 130 -7.34 -10.93 -21.35
N SER A 131 -6.99 -9.77 -20.81
CA SER A 131 -7.47 -8.46 -21.27
C SER A 131 -6.42 -7.76 -22.11
N ASP A 132 -6.83 -7.21 -23.26
CA ASP A 132 -5.98 -6.37 -24.12
C ASP A 132 -5.87 -4.90 -23.64
N LEU A 133 -6.47 -4.57 -22.47
CA LEU A 133 -6.38 -3.23 -21.89
C LEU A 133 -4.94 -2.87 -21.53
N GLN A 134 -4.48 -1.75 -22.09
CA GLN A 134 -3.15 -1.18 -21.83
C GLN A 134 -3.24 0.08 -20.97
N SER A 135 -3.99 0.01 -19.87
CA SER A 135 -4.14 1.14 -18.95
C SER A 135 -2.80 1.58 -18.33
N ASN A 136 -2.67 2.87 -18.04
CA ASN A 136 -1.51 3.42 -17.33
C ASN A 136 -1.58 3.04 -15.85
N LEU A 137 -0.79 2.04 -15.45
CA LEU A 137 -0.75 1.55 -14.08
C LEU A 137 0.31 2.26 -13.24
N PHE A 138 -0.07 2.69 -12.04
CA PHE A 138 0.77 3.35 -11.03
C PHE A 138 0.60 2.66 -9.67
N GLN A 139 1.61 2.82 -8.82
CA GLN A 139 1.57 2.37 -7.43
C GLN A 139 1.83 3.54 -6.51
N GLY A 140 1.08 3.59 -5.42
CA GLY A 140 1.29 4.50 -4.32
C GLY A 140 1.51 3.77 -3.00
N VAL A 141 2.46 4.26 -2.20
CA VAL A 141 2.71 3.81 -0.84
C VAL A 141 2.47 4.97 0.10
N ILE A 142 1.52 4.81 1.00
CA ILE A 142 1.12 5.87 1.93
C ILE A 142 1.50 5.51 3.37
N GLY A 143 2.26 6.40 4.03
CA GLY A 143 2.71 6.24 5.41
C GLY A 143 1.74 6.79 6.46
N HIS A 144 0.73 7.56 6.05
CA HIS A 144 -0.17 8.25 6.98
C HIS A 144 -0.99 7.29 7.84
N GLY A 145 -1.03 7.57 9.15
CA GLY A 145 -1.90 6.88 10.10
C GLY A 145 -3.28 7.53 10.09
N ILE A 146 -4.30 6.82 9.62
CA ILE A 146 -5.68 7.30 9.61
C ILE A 146 -6.67 6.22 10.03
N PHE A 147 -7.62 6.58 10.89
CA PHE A 147 -8.65 5.66 11.36
C PHE A 147 -10.00 6.36 11.46
N GLN A 148 -11.08 5.59 11.34
CA GLN A 148 -12.43 6.11 11.47
C GLN A 148 -12.72 6.49 12.92
N ASP A 149 -13.40 7.62 13.10
CA ASP A 149 -13.91 8.03 14.41
C ASP A 149 -14.93 7.00 14.94
N LYS A 150 -14.88 6.73 16.26
CA LYS A 150 -15.74 5.72 16.90
C LYS A 150 -17.18 6.18 17.05
N GLU A 151 -17.40 7.49 17.15
CA GLU A 151 -18.71 8.07 17.48
C GLU A 151 -19.34 8.74 16.26
N ILE A 152 -18.53 9.34 15.39
CA ILE A 152 -19.01 10.14 14.26
C ILE A 152 -18.76 9.40 12.94
N LYS A 153 -19.83 8.95 12.27
CA LYS A 153 -19.75 8.36 10.93
C LYS A 153 -19.20 9.37 9.92
N ASN A 154 -18.47 8.89 8.91
CA ASN A 154 -17.82 9.70 7.87
C ASN A 154 -16.78 10.72 8.37
N GLN A 155 -16.36 10.60 9.63
CA GLN A 155 -15.25 11.34 10.17
C GLN A 155 -14.05 10.42 10.36
N TYR A 156 -12.88 10.90 9.99
CA TYR A 156 -11.62 10.18 10.12
C TYR A 156 -10.59 11.02 10.84
N ASN A 157 -9.84 10.38 11.73
CA ASN A 157 -8.77 10.96 12.52
C ASN A 157 -7.43 10.66 11.84
N HIS A 158 -6.75 11.69 11.36
CA HIS A 158 -5.44 11.63 10.73
C HIS A 158 -4.37 11.85 11.80
N ALA A 159 -3.82 10.75 12.31
CA ALA A 159 -2.93 10.73 13.46
C ALA A 159 -1.43 10.72 13.11
N GLY A 160 -1.07 10.33 11.88
CA GLY A 160 0.33 10.27 11.45
C GLY A 160 0.59 11.07 10.18
N PHE A 161 1.49 12.04 10.27
CA PHE A 161 2.04 12.75 9.12
C PHE A 161 3.31 12.03 8.63
N VAL A 162 3.29 11.55 7.40
CA VAL A 162 4.41 10.92 6.70
C VAL A 162 4.31 11.33 5.22
N ASP A 163 4.84 10.54 4.31
CA ASP A 163 4.80 10.75 2.87
C ASP A 163 3.76 9.85 2.18
N CYS A 164 3.38 10.26 0.97
CA CYS A 164 2.70 9.43 -0.01
C CYS A 164 3.58 9.34 -1.26
N LYS A 165 4.24 8.20 -1.44
CA LYS A 165 5.14 7.97 -2.57
C LYS A 165 4.33 7.41 -3.73
N VAL A 166 4.58 7.90 -4.94
CA VAL A 166 3.90 7.50 -6.17
C VAL A 166 4.93 7.16 -7.23
N SER A 167 4.69 6.09 -7.97
CA SER A 167 5.55 5.69 -9.09
C SER A 167 4.74 4.99 -10.19
N LYS A 168 5.27 4.97 -11.42
CA LYS A 168 4.75 4.17 -12.51
C LYS A 168 5.03 2.69 -12.23
N LEU A 169 4.03 1.82 -12.45
CA LEU A 169 4.26 0.38 -12.39
C LEU A 169 4.97 -0.11 -13.67
N PRO A 170 5.97 -0.99 -13.54
CA PRO A 170 6.66 -1.55 -14.69
C PRO A 170 5.75 -2.52 -15.46
N GLU A 171 5.92 -2.56 -16.78
CA GLU A 171 5.13 -3.42 -17.67
C GLU A 171 5.36 -4.91 -17.37
N ASN A 172 6.61 -5.27 -17.09
CA ASN A 172 7.02 -6.64 -16.76
C ASN A 172 8.02 -6.63 -15.59
N ASP A 173 8.20 -7.79 -14.99
CA ASP A 173 8.99 -7.94 -13.76
C ASP A 173 10.51 -7.91 -14.03
N GLU A 174 10.92 -7.99 -15.30
CA GLU A 174 12.32 -7.94 -15.74
C GLU A 174 12.80 -6.50 -15.96
N ASN A 175 11.89 -5.58 -16.34
CA ASN A 175 12.20 -4.20 -16.65
C ASN A 175 11.63 -3.24 -15.59
N ILE A 176 12.20 -3.31 -14.39
CA ILE A 176 11.77 -2.49 -13.23
C ILE A 176 12.58 -1.19 -13.06
N ILE A 177 13.65 -1.01 -13.85
CA ILE A 177 14.53 0.17 -13.74
C ILE A 177 14.01 1.28 -14.65
N GLU A 178 13.61 2.37 -14.02
CA GLU A 178 13.09 3.57 -14.69
C GLU A 178 14.14 4.69 -14.68
N THR A 179 14.30 5.38 -15.81
CA THR A 179 15.21 6.54 -15.91
C THR A 179 14.57 7.82 -15.37
N LEU A 180 15.39 8.81 -15.05
CA LEU A 180 14.90 10.12 -14.60
C LEU A 180 14.13 10.86 -15.72
N ASP A 181 14.48 10.63 -16.98
CA ASP A 181 13.72 11.14 -18.12
C ASP A 181 12.31 10.54 -18.17
N GLN A 182 12.18 9.22 -18.04
CA GLN A 182 10.88 8.53 -17.97
C GLN A 182 10.05 9.03 -16.78
N LEU A 183 10.68 9.19 -15.61
CA LEU A 183 10.02 9.77 -14.43
C LEU A 183 9.46 11.17 -14.73
N ASN A 184 10.21 12.01 -15.44
CA ASN A 184 9.79 13.35 -15.83
C ASN A 184 8.64 13.35 -16.85
N GLU A 185 8.60 12.37 -17.75
CA GLU A 185 7.47 12.15 -18.65
C GLU A 185 6.20 11.77 -17.87
N TRP A 186 6.29 10.81 -16.95
CA TRP A 186 5.14 10.38 -16.14
C TRP A 186 4.65 11.46 -15.18
N LYS A 187 5.52 12.38 -14.77
CA LYS A 187 5.13 13.58 -14.02
C LYS A 187 4.12 14.45 -14.79
N GLN A 188 4.04 14.31 -16.12
CA GLN A 188 3.06 15.02 -16.94
C GLN A 188 1.69 14.35 -17.01
N ASN A 189 1.55 13.11 -16.54
CA ASN A 189 0.29 12.38 -16.50
C ASN A 189 -0.77 13.12 -15.66
N ASP A 190 -2.03 13.09 -16.11
CA ASP A 190 -3.14 13.83 -15.47
C ASP A 190 -3.36 13.43 -14.00
N LEU A 191 -3.33 12.13 -13.70
CA LEU A 191 -3.51 11.63 -12.33
C LEU A 191 -2.33 11.97 -11.44
N VAL A 192 -1.10 11.81 -11.94
CA VAL A 192 0.12 12.14 -11.19
C VAL A 192 0.18 13.64 -10.88
N LYS A 193 -0.16 14.50 -11.85
CA LYS A 193 -0.29 15.95 -11.63
C LYS A 193 -1.31 16.27 -10.55
N ALA A 194 -2.48 15.64 -10.59
CA ALA A 194 -3.52 15.85 -9.57
C ALA A 194 -3.08 15.45 -8.16
N LEU A 195 -2.23 14.42 -8.03
CA LEU A 195 -1.66 14.01 -6.75
C LEU A 195 -0.54 14.95 -6.27
N LEU A 196 0.27 15.48 -7.20
CA LEU A 196 1.36 16.40 -6.87
C LEU A 196 0.89 17.83 -6.54
N THR A 197 -0.36 18.18 -6.85
CA THR A 197 -0.97 19.47 -6.45
C THR A 197 -1.62 19.44 -5.06
N LEU A 198 -1.58 18.29 -4.39
CA LEU A 198 -2.14 18.17 -3.04
C LEU A 198 -1.36 18.99 -2.02
N ASP A 199 -2.04 19.34 -0.94
CA ASP A 199 -1.45 20.09 0.17
C ASP A 199 -0.23 19.37 0.79
N GLN A 200 0.70 20.17 1.32
CA GLN A 200 1.95 19.69 1.92
C GLN A 200 1.71 18.68 3.06
N SER A 201 0.53 18.71 3.69
CA SER A 201 0.08 17.73 4.70
C SER A 201 -0.04 16.28 4.20
N LEU A 202 0.04 16.03 2.89
CA LEU A 202 0.16 14.68 2.32
C LEU A 202 1.54 14.33 1.77
N ALA A 203 2.45 15.32 1.68
CA ALA A 203 3.83 15.17 1.22
C ALA A 203 3.98 14.14 0.07
N VAL A 204 3.26 14.39 -1.04
CA VAL A 204 3.27 13.47 -2.17
C VAL A 204 4.60 13.57 -2.90
N ILE A 205 5.29 12.44 -3.05
CA ILE A 205 6.60 12.35 -3.72
C ILE A 205 6.46 11.43 -4.93
N HIS A 206 6.74 11.95 -6.13
CA HIS A 206 6.85 11.13 -7.33
C HIS A 206 8.30 10.66 -7.49
N MET A 207 8.51 9.35 -7.60
CA MET A 207 9.84 8.73 -7.65
C MET A 207 9.86 7.53 -8.58
N THR A 208 11.06 7.07 -8.92
CA THR A 208 11.22 5.90 -9.79
C THR A 208 10.70 4.62 -9.11
N TYR A 209 10.36 3.62 -9.91
CA TYR A 209 9.83 2.38 -9.35
C TYR A 209 10.86 1.65 -8.47
N GLN A 210 12.13 1.65 -8.86
CA GLN A 210 13.20 1.06 -8.05
C GLN A 210 13.41 1.76 -6.70
N GLU A 211 13.23 3.09 -6.63
CA GLU A 211 13.24 3.84 -5.37
C GLU A 211 12.09 3.43 -4.46
N LEU A 212 10.88 3.34 -5.04
CA LEU A 212 9.67 2.94 -4.33
C LEU A 212 9.81 1.51 -3.80
N LEU A 213 10.22 0.57 -4.67
CA LEU A 213 10.39 -0.84 -4.36
C LEU A 213 11.41 -1.05 -3.24
N LEU A 214 12.56 -0.38 -3.29
CA LEU A 214 13.58 -0.46 -2.23
C LEU A 214 13.00 -0.09 -0.85
N GLY A 215 12.25 1.01 -0.78
CA GLY A 215 11.58 1.41 0.47
C GLY A 215 10.47 0.44 0.90
N GLN A 216 9.77 -0.18 -0.05
CA GLN A 216 8.76 -1.20 0.25
C GLN A 216 9.39 -2.48 0.80
N LEU A 217 10.50 -2.96 0.23
CA LEU A 217 11.21 -4.14 0.72
C LEU A 217 11.71 -3.94 2.16
N GLU A 218 12.26 -2.78 2.49
CA GLU A 218 12.68 -2.45 3.86
C GLU A 218 11.49 -2.46 4.84
N LYS A 219 10.39 -1.77 4.50
CA LYS A 219 9.18 -1.74 5.34
C LYS A 219 8.56 -3.13 5.48
N PHE A 220 8.59 -3.91 4.40
CA PHE A 220 8.07 -5.26 4.38
C PHE A 220 8.83 -6.17 5.35
N LEU A 221 10.17 -6.10 5.39
CA LEU A 221 10.99 -6.89 6.32
C LEU A 221 10.66 -6.57 7.78
N VAL A 222 10.42 -5.29 8.10
CA VAL A 222 9.95 -4.89 9.44
C VAL A 222 8.59 -5.52 9.74
N ASN A 223 7.65 -5.48 8.80
CA ASN A 223 6.33 -6.07 8.96
C ASN A 223 6.36 -7.61 9.11
N CYS A 224 7.24 -8.30 8.37
CA CYS A 224 7.47 -9.74 8.49
C CYS A 224 7.91 -10.16 9.88
N CYS A 225 8.52 -9.25 10.64
CA CYS A 225 8.99 -9.47 11.99
C CYS A 225 7.97 -8.97 13.02
N ILE A 226 7.71 -7.67 13.04
CA ILE A 226 6.92 -7.01 14.09
C ILE A 226 5.47 -7.45 14.03
N ASN A 227 4.80 -7.32 12.87
CA ASN A 227 3.37 -7.57 12.79
C ASN A 227 3.03 -9.03 13.07
N SER A 228 3.82 -9.95 12.50
CA SER A 228 3.58 -11.38 12.64
C SER A 228 3.89 -11.87 14.06
N VAL A 229 5.08 -11.57 14.61
CA VAL A 229 5.51 -12.10 15.92
C VAL A 229 4.65 -11.54 17.05
N THR A 230 4.40 -10.24 17.08
CA THR A 230 3.52 -9.63 18.10
C THR A 230 2.10 -10.20 18.07
N SER A 231 1.60 -10.59 16.89
CA SER A 231 0.27 -11.22 16.77
C SER A 231 0.23 -12.66 17.31
N ILE A 232 1.33 -13.40 17.17
CA ILE A 232 1.45 -14.79 17.66
C ILE A 232 1.55 -14.81 19.18
N ILE A 233 2.47 -14.02 19.73
CA ILE A 233 2.77 -14.02 21.17
C ILE A 233 1.91 -13.06 21.98
N ASP A 234 1.14 -12.21 21.31
CA ASP A 234 0.21 -11.25 21.89
C ASP A 234 0.86 -10.23 22.83
N CYS A 235 1.78 -9.44 22.26
CA CYS A 235 2.49 -8.39 23.00
C CYS A 235 2.48 -7.05 22.25
N MET A 236 2.74 -5.97 22.98
CA MET A 236 3.07 -4.66 22.41
C MET A 236 4.45 -4.73 21.73
N ASN A 237 4.71 -3.85 20.75
CA ASN A 237 5.94 -3.93 19.97
C ASN A 237 7.20 -3.83 20.85
N GLY A 238 7.19 -2.97 21.87
CA GLY A 238 8.37 -2.73 22.71
C GLY A 238 8.79 -3.91 23.57
N GLU A 239 7.89 -4.86 23.82
CA GLU A 239 8.19 -6.06 24.61
C GLU A 239 9.16 -7.01 23.89
N LEU A 240 9.31 -6.86 22.57
CA LEU A 240 10.22 -7.67 21.75
C LEU A 240 11.68 -7.19 21.78
N ALA A 241 11.96 -5.98 22.26
CA ALA A 241 13.24 -5.28 22.05
C ALA A 241 14.50 -6.10 22.42
N ASN A 242 14.42 -6.94 23.47
CA ASN A 242 15.56 -7.66 24.02
C ASN A 242 15.49 -9.18 23.83
N CYS A 243 14.50 -9.70 23.12
CA CYS A 243 14.26 -11.15 22.99
C CYS A 243 13.93 -11.61 21.57
N SER A 244 13.69 -10.69 20.63
CA SER A 244 13.26 -11.05 19.27
C SER A 244 14.39 -11.26 18.27
N GLU A 245 15.64 -10.95 18.63
CA GLU A 245 16.78 -10.98 17.71
C GLU A 245 16.91 -12.34 16.99
N PRO A 246 16.89 -13.51 17.66
CA PRO A 246 17.09 -14.79 16.97
C PRO A 246 15.99 -15.07 15.93
N ILE A 247 14.73 -14.80 16.26
CA ILE A 247 13.62 -15.06 15.34
C ILE A 247 13.57 -14.04 14.20
N PHE A 248 13.90 -12.77 14.46
CA PHE A 248 13.97 -11.74 13.43
C PHE A 248 15.09 -12.03 12.44
N THR A 249 16.26 -12.44 12.93
CA THR A 249 17.38 -12.87 12.07
C THR A 249 16.94 -13.95 11.10
N SER A 250 16.33 -15.04 11.59
CA SER A 250 15.89 -16.13 10.70
C SER A 250 14.80 -15.72 9.70
N ILE A 251 13.87 -14.85 10.09
CA ILE A 251 12.84 -14.33 9.17
C ILE A 251 13.49 -13.47 8.07
N ILE A 252 14.40 -12.58 8.45
CA ILE A 252 15.05 -11.61 7.56
C ILE A 252 16.01 -12.32 6.60
N GLU A 253 16.80 -13.28 7.06
CA GLU A 253 17.74 -14.05 6.23
C GLU A 253 17.02 -14.74 5.07
N GLU A 254 15.94 -15.49 5.36
CA GLU A 254 15.13 -16.14 4.33
C GLU A 254 14.53 -15.12 3.35
N ALA A 255 13.96 -14.02 3.87
CA ALA A 255 13.33 -13.02 3.03
C ALA A 255 14.35 -12.31 2.12
N LEU A 256 15.53 -11.95 2.63
CA LEU A 256 16.60 -11.33 1.83
C LEU A 256 17.12 -12.27 0.75
N HIS A 257 17.34 -13.56 1.06
CA HIS A 257 17.73 -14.56 0.08
C HIS A 257 16.71 -14.67 -1.06
N VAL A 258 15.42 -14.78 -0.72
CA VAL A 258 14.35 -14.85 -1.72
C VAL A 258 14.26 -13.55 -2.54
N PHE A 259 14.44 -12.38 -1.90
CA PHE A 259 14.43 -11.10 -2.59
C PHE A 259 15.57 -10.89 -3.58
N GLN A 260 16.77 -11.38 -3.28
CA GLN A 260 17.92 -11.31 -4.21
C GLN A 260 17.61 -11.99 -5.56
N ILE A 261 16.79 -13.03 -5.52
CA ILE A 261 16.38 -13.78 -6.71
C ILE A 261 15.15 -13.13 -7.36
N ALA A 262 14.12 -12.86 -6.56
CA ALA A 262 12.84 -12.36 -7.05
C ALA A 262 12.93 -10.93 -7.62
N TYR A 263 13.84 -10.11 -7.10
CA TYR A 263 14.03 -8.71 -7.47
C TYR A 263 15.45 -8.48 -8.00
N LYS A 264 15.99 -9.46 -8.73
CA LYS A 264 17.37 -9.43 -9.25
C LYS A 264 17.77 -8.09 -9.90
N PRO A 265 16.96 -7.44 -10.76
CA PRO A 265 17.36 -6.15 -11.35
C PRO A 265 17.60 -5.04 -10.31
N LEU A 266 16.91 -5.07 -9.17
CA LEU A 266 17.16 -4.13 -8.07
C LEU A 266 18.47 -4.46 -7.34
N PHE A 267 18.75 -5.73 -7.08
CA PHE A 267 20.00 -6.15 -6.42
C PHE A 267 21.24 -5.97 -7.31
N ASP A 268 21.08 -6.08 -8.63
CA ASP A 268 22.11 -5.79 -9.63
C ASP A 268 22.27 -4.27 -9.90
N TYR A 269 21.40 -3.44 -9.34
CA TYR A 269 21.36 -2.00 -9.61
C TYR A 269 22.71 -1.27 -9.46
N PRO A 270 23.59 -1.57 -8.49
CA PRO A 270 24.89 -0.90 -8.40
C PRO A 270 25.78 -1.11 -9.63
N GLU A 271 25.62 -2.21 -10.35
CA GLU A 271 26.31 -2.44 -11.63
C GLU A 271 25.59 -1.71 -12.77
N THR A 272 24.27 -1.80 -12.84
CA THR A 272 23.45 -1.06 -13.82
C THR A 272 23.73 0.45 -13.76
N PHE A 273 23.75 1.03 -12.55
CA PHE A 273 24.04 2.44 -12.30
C PHE A 273 25.43 2.85 -12.81
N ARG A 274 26.46 2.02 -12.60
CA ARG A 274 27.83 2.29 -13.07
C ARG A 274 27.96 2.21 -14.60
N ASN A 275 27.17 1.37 -15.24
CA ASN A 275 27.22 1.15 -16.68
C ASN A 275 26.29 2.07 -17.49
N THR A 276 25.44 2.85 -16.83
CA THR A 276 24.51 3.79 -17.48
C THR A 276 25.15 5.17 -17.59
N GLU A 277 24.69 5.97 -18.57
CA GLU A 277 25.11 7.36 -18.71
C GLU A 277 24.90 8.13 -17.41
N SER A 278 25.92 8.90 -17.02
CA SER A 278 25.94 9.62 -15.75
C SER A 278 24.75 10.56 -15.63
N GLY A 279 23.99 10.43 -14.54
CA GLY A 279 22.91 11.35 -14.18
C GLY A 279 21.53 11.00 -14.70
N ASN A 280 21.33 9.90 -15.46
CA ASN A 280 19.98 9.49 -15.91
C ASN A 280 19.30 8.43 -15.00
N LEU A 281 19.99 8.00 -13.95
CA LEU A 281 19.44 7.08 -12.95
C LEU A 281 19.59 7.70 -11.55
N PRO A 282 18.64 7.43 -10.61
CA PRO A 282 18.78 7.86 -9.24
C PRO A 282 19.88 7.09 -8.49
N GLU A 283 20.58 7.73 -7.56
CA GLU A 283 21.57 7.05 -6.72
C GLU A 283 20.87 6.21 -5.63
N LEU A 284 21.15 4.90 -5.58
CA LEU A 284 20.54 3.99 -4.61
C LEU A 284 21.58 3.10 -3.92
N ASP A 285 21.57 3.15 -2.59
CA ASP A 285 22.34 2.24 -1.74
C ASP A 285 21.57 0.94 -1.48
N VAL A 286 21.41 0.10 -2.50
CA VAL A 286 20.64 -1.16 -2.37
C VAL A 286 21.32 -2.13 -1.40
N THR A 287 22.63 -2.36 -1.57
CA THR A 287 23.38 -3.33 -0.75
C THR A 287 23.54 -2.86 0.69
N GLY A 288 23.76 -1.57 0.92
CA GLY A 288 23.83 -0.99 2.26
C GLY A 288 22.48 -0.88 2.95
N ARG A 289 21.35 -0.89 2.22
CA ARG A 289 19.98 -0.90 2.79
C ARG A 289 19.40 -2.29 3.01
N LEU A 290 19.59 -3.21 2.07
CA LEU A 290 19.03 -4.57 2.09
C LEU A 290 20.08 -5.62 2.49
N ASN A 291 20.64 -5.46 3.69
CA ASN A 291 21.50 -6.47 4.32
C ASN A 291 20.99 -6.84 5.71
N LEU A 292 21.40 -8.01 6.20
CA LEU A 292 20.93 -8.57 7.46
C LEU A 292 21.18 -7.65 8.65
N GLU A 293 22.42 -7.17 8.82
CA GLU A 293 22.83 -6.38 9.98
C GLU A 293 22.00 -5.09 10.10
N ARG A 294 21.92 -4.31 9.02
CA ARG A 294 21.13 -3.08 9.01
C ARG A 294 19.65 -3.38 9.17
N THR A 295 19.12 -4.37 8.45
CA THR A 295 17.68 -4.69 8.49
C THR A 295 17.26 -5.11 9.89
N LEU A 296 18.04 -5.95 10.55
CA LEU A 296 17.77 -6.40 11.92
C LEU A 296 17.80 -5.22 12.90
N LYS A 297 18.86 -4.42 12.86
CA LYS A 297 19.00 -3.21 13.70
C LYS A 297 17.85 -2.24 13.46
N ASN A 298 17.50 -1.98 12.21
CA ASN A 298 16.41 -1.09 11.83
C ASN A 298 15.04 -1.65 12.27
N THR A 299 14.83 -2.97 12.16
CA THR A 299 13.58 -3.63 12.58
C THR A 299 13.37 -3.52 14.08
N ILE A 300 14.40 -3.77 14.88
CA ILE A 300 14.33 -3.61 16.34
C ILE A 300 14.13 -2.13 16.70
N TYR A 301 14.91 -1.23 16.10
CA TYR A 301 14.80 0.20 16.39
C TYR A 301 13.43 0.77 16.00
N MET A 302 13.02 0.63 14.75
CA MET A 302 11.75 1.18 14.27
C MET A 302 10.54 0.48 14.90
N GLY A 303 10.59 -0.84 15.04
CA GLY A 303 9.50 -1.63 15.57
C GLY A 303 9.37 -1.51 17.08
N CYS A 304 10.42 -1.88 17.81
CA CYS A 304 10.39 -2.06 19.25
C CYS A 304 10.72 -0.77 20.03
N ILE A 305 11.51 0.16 19.46
CA ILE A 305 11.90 1.39 20.17
C ILE A 305 11.01 2.56 19.76
N VAL A 306 11.06 2.98 18.49
CA VAL A 306 10.28 4.14 18.00
C VAL A 306 8.78 3.90 18.14
N ASN A 307 8.32 2.69 17.80
CA ASN A 307 6.91 2.31 17.89
C ASN A 307 6.62 1.39 19.08
N GLY A 308 7.44 1.43 20.15
CA GLY A 308 7.36 0.48 21.26
C GLY A 308 6.03 0.47 22.02
N SER A 309 5.37 1.62 22.12
CA SER A 309 4.06 1.78 22.76
C SER A 309 2.88 1.38 21.86
N ASN A 310 3.13 1.02 20.60
CA ASN A 310 2.09 0.67 19.65
C ASN A 310 1.77 -0.83 19.68
N SER A 311 0.50 -1.17 19.44
CA SER A 311 0.10 -2.53 19.06
C SER A 311 0.17 -2.62 17.54
N SER A 312 0.89 -3.60 17.01
CA SER A 312 0.93 -3.83 15.56
C SER A 312 -0.48 -4.02 14.97
N SER A 313 -0.67 -3.66 13.70
CA SER A 313 -1.96 -3.77 13.02
C SER A 313 -2.45 -5.22 12.97
N MET A 314 -1.56 -6.17 12.68
CA MET A 314 -1.92 -7.59 12.61
C MET A 314 -2.30 -8.15 13.99
N ARG A 315 -1.64 -7.72 15.07
CA ARG A 315 -2.09 -8.06 16.43
C ARG A 315 -3.48 -7.52 16.71
N GLN A 316 -3.76 -6.27 16.33
CA GLN A 316 -5.10 -5.70 16.49
C GLN A 316 -6.14 -6.49 15.67
N ASP A 317 -5.82 -6.91 14.46
CA ASP A 317 -6.74 -7.74 13.66
C ASP A 317 -7.01 -9.08 14.35
N VAL A 318 -5.98 -9.76 14.89
CA VAL A 318 -6.13 -10.99 15.68
C VAL A 318 -6.99 -10.81 16.93
N LEU A 319 -6.81 -9.70 17.66
CA LEU A 319 -7.58 -9.39 18.87
C LEU A 319 -9.05 -9.03 18.56
N HIS A 320 -9.33 -8.45 17.40
CA HIS A 320 -10.68 -8.09 17.00
C HIS A 320 -11.34 -9.13 16.08
N LEU A 321 -10.77 -10.34 16.00
CA LEU A 321 -11.27 -11.44 15.17
C LEU A 321 -11.44 -11.07 13.68
N ARG A 322 -10.54 -10.22 13.18
CA ARG A 322 -10.50 -9.78 11.79
C ARG A 322 -9.49 -10.61 11.01
N GLU A 323 -9.76 -10.76 9.71
CA GLU A 323 -8.81 -11.36 8.80
C GLU A 323 -7.50 -10.53 8.75
N THR A 324 -6.37 -11.24 8.81
CA THR A 324 -5.02 -10.66 8.82
C THR A 324 -4.39 -10.67 7.43
N GLU A 325 -3.46 -9.76 7.17
CA GLU A 325 -2.68 -9.70 5.92
C GLU A 325 -1.50 -10.68 5.85
N ILE A 326 -1.45 -11.71 6.71
CA ILE A 326 -0.28 -12.59 6.83
C ILE A 326 0.12 -13.30 5.53
N ASP A 327 -0.86 -13.60 4.66
CA ASP A 327 -0.63 -14.20 3.35
C ASP A 327 0.09 -13.26 2.37
N PHE A 328 -0.02 -11.95 2.58
CA PHE A 328 0.64 -10.91 1.81
C PHE A 328 1.89 -10.36 2.51
N ILE A 329 2.26 -10.92 3.66
CA ILE A 329 3.49 -10.58 4.42
C ILE A 329 4.39 -11.82 4.43
N ASN A 330 4.47 -12.60 5.51
CA ASN A 330 5.35 -13.78 5.52
C ASN A 330 4.93 -14.84 4.49
N GLY A 331 3.63 -14.98 4.22
CA GLY A 331 3.11 -15.85 3.16
C GLY A 331 3.55 -15.43 1.75
N TYR A 332 3.86 -14.15 1.54
CA TYR A 332 4.31 -13.66 0.25
C TYR A 332 5.71 -14.15 -0.10
N ILE A 333 6.60 -14.32 0.90
CA ILE A 333 7.91 -14.97 0.71
C ILE A 333 7.74 -16.40 0.19
N VAL A 334 6.77 -17.15 0.72
CA VAL A 334 6.44 -18.50 0.26
C VAL A 334 5.90 -18.49 -1.18
N THR A 335 5.08 -17.50 -1.52
CA THR A 335 4.59 -17.30 -2.88
C THR A 335 5.72 -17.00 -3.85
N LEU A 336 6.68 -16.15 -3.47
CA LEU A 336 7.87 -15.86 -4.27
C LEU A 336 8.71 -17.12 -4.50
N CYS A 337 8.95 -17.94 -3.47
CA CYS A 337 9.64 -19.21 -3.67
C CYS A 337 8.98 -20.08 -4.73
N LYS A 338 7.65 -20.19 -4.72
CA LYS A 338 6.91 -20.96 -5.75
C LYS A 338 7.05 -20.32 -7.13
N LYS A 339 6.87 -19.00 -7.23
CA LYS A 339 6.96 -18.25 -8.50
C LYS A 339 8.33 -18.41 -9.16
N PHE A 340 9.40 -18.38 -8.36
CA PHE A 340 10.78 -18.48 -8.83
C PHE A 340 11.36 -19.91 -8.72
N SER A 341 10.51 -20.93 -8.51
CA SER A 341 10.92 -22.34 -8.42
C SER A 341 12.03 -22.62 -7.39
N LEU A 342 12.02 -21.88 -6.28
CA LEU A 342 12.94 -22.09 -5.16
C LEU A 342 12.46 -23.23 -4.25
N PRO A 343 13.39 -23.95 -3.59
CA PRO A 343 13.03 -24.95 -2.60
C PRO A 343 12.12 -24.40 -1.51
N GLU A 344 11.13 -25.19 -1.05
CA GLU A 344 10.29 -24.76 0.09
C GLU A 344 11.09 -24.51 1.37
N SER A 345 12.29 -25.11 1.48
CA SER A 345 13.21 -24.89 2.60
C SER A 345 13.71 -23.45 2.71
N ASP A 346 13.68 -22.68 1.62
CA ASP A 346 14.20 -21.31 1.55
C ASP A 346 13.25 -20.30 2.23
N ALA A 347 12.03 -20.73 2.56
CA ALA A 347 11.03 -19.92 3.25
C ALA A 347 10.38 -20.66 4.43
N LYS A 348 11.08 -21.64 5.04
CA LYS A 348 10.50 -22.52 6.08
C LYS A 348 10.08 -21.75 7.33
N VAL A 349 10.85 -20.76 7.77
CA VAL A 349 10.55 -19.93 8.94
C VAL A 349 9.39 -19.01 8.61
N ASN A 350 9.43 -18.33 7.47
CA ASN A 350 8.33 -17.47 7.01
C ASN A 350 7.01 -18.25 6.86
N LYS A 351 7.05 -19.47 6.29
CA LYS A 351 5.90 -20.38 6.21
C LYS A 351 5.40 -20.78 7.59
N THR A 352 6.29 -21.07 8.54
CA THR A 352 5.91 -21.43 9.91
C THR A 352 5.23 -20.26 10.61
N ILE A 353 5.81 -19.06 10.53
CA ILE A 353 5.24 -17.82 11.07
C ILE A 353 3.85 -17.57 10.49
N GLN A 354 3.69 -17.72 9.16
CA GLN A 354 2.40 -17.61 8.50
C GLN A 354 1.35 -18.56 9.10
N GLN A 355 1.69 -19.83 9.29
CA GLN A 355 0.77 -20.82 9.87
C GLN A 355 0.43 -20.51 11.33
N LEU A 356 1.39 -20.02 12.13
CA LEU A 356 1.16 -19.70 13.53
C LEU A 356 0.21 -18.51 13.71
N VAL A 357 0.31 -17.47 12.89
CA VAL A 357 -0.65 -16.36 12.90
C VAL A 357 -2.06 -16.86 12.56
N LYS A 358 -2.19 -17.68 11.50
CA LYS A 358 -3.47 -18.28 11.10
C LYS A 358 -4.06 -19.15 12.20
N LEU A 359 -3.22 -19.94 12.87
CA LEU A 359 -3.62 -20.77 13.99
C LEU A 359 -4.13 -19.91 15.16
N ARG A 360 -3.38 -18.85 15.52
CA ARG A 360 -3.75 -17.92 16.58
C ARG A 360 -5.10 -17.26 16.31
N LEU A 361 -5.31 -16.72 15.11
CA LEU A 361 -6.59 -16.11 14.72
C LEU A 361 -7.74 -17.12 14.85
N LYS A 362 -7.60 -18.32 14.27
CA LYS A 362 -8.63 -19.36 14.34
C LYS A 362 -8.96 -19.77 15.78
N LEU A 363 -7.95 -19.86 16.65
CA LEU A 363 -8.14 -20.18 18.06
C LEU A 363 -8.88 -19.07 18.81
N ASN A 364 -8.58 -17.80 18.54
CA ASN A 364 -9.32 -16.68 19.13
C ASN A 364 -10.77 -16.68 18.64
N THR A 365 -11.00 -16.89 17.34
CA THR A 365 -12.36 -16.98 16.77
C THR A 365 -13.18 -18.10 17.42
N SER A 366 -12.59 -19.28 17.65
CA SER A 366 -13.31 -20.38 18.29
C SER A 366 -13.60 -20.14 19.77
N ARG A 367 -12.81 -19.30 20.44
CA ARG A 367 -13.01 -18.88 21.84
C ARG A 367 -13.96 -17.69 22.00
N ASN A 368 -14.24 -16.96 20.93
CA ASN A 368 -15.05 -15.74 20.92
C ASN A 368 -14.53 -14.67 21.91
N ILE A 369 -13.20 -14.51 21.97
CA ILE A 369 -12.47 -13.54 22.80
C ILE A 369 -11.91 -12.41 21.97
#